data_AF-A0A6L9QPP4-F1
#
_entry.id   AF-A0A6L9QPP4-F1
#
_cell.length_a   1.000
_cell.length_b   1.000
_cell.length_c   1.000
_cell.angle_alpha   90.00
_cell.angle_beta   90.00
_cell.angle_gamma   90.00
#
_symmetry.space_group_name_H-M   'P 1'
#
loop_
_entity.id
_entity.type
_entity.pdbx_description
1 polymer ?
#
loop_
_entity_poly.entity_id
_entity_poly.type
_entity_poly.pdbx_seq_one_letter_code
_entity_poly.pdbx_strand_id
1 'polypeptide(L)'
;PHGLRVDPAFLAHVAATVRRAVAERDGDVLCFLPGVGEISRVAGMLGGLPADVLQIHGQAPRAVQDEVLAPSSRRRVVLATSVAESSLTVPGVRAVVDGGLAREPRTDHARGLGSLTTVRASRAT
;
A
#
# COMPACT_ATOMS: atom_id res chain seq x y z
N PRO A 1 -19.30 14.47 -4.25
CA PRO A 1 -18.05 14.29 -5.03
C PRO A 1 -16.86 14.90 -4.26
N HIS A 2 -15.64 14.40 -4.49
CA HIS A 2 -14.38 14.84 -3.86
C HIS A 2 -14.01 14.13 -2.55
N GLY A 3 -13.66 12.85 -2.66
CA GLY A 3 -12.59 12.32 -1.82
C GLY A 3 -11.32 13.11 -2.14
N LEU A 4 -10.69 13.70 -1.12
CA LEU A 4 -9.45 14.45 -1.26
C LEU A 4 -8.44 13.57 -2.01
N ARG A 5 -8.04 14.00 -3.21
CA ARG A 5 -7.01 13.31 -3.98
C ARG A 5 -5.75 13.30 -3.13
N VAL A 6 -5.17 12.11 -2.91
CA VAL A 6 -3.84 12.01 -2.31
C VAL A 6 -2.87 12.81 -3.17
N ASP A 7 -2.06 13.64 -2.53
CA ASP A 7 -1.09 14.50 -3.22
C ASP A 7 -0.16 13.64 -4.11
N PRO A 8 -0.06 13.91 -5.42
CA PRO A 8 0.87 13.22 -6.30
C PRO A 8 2.32 13.24 -5.80
N ALA A 9 2.76 14.33 -5.14
CA ALA A 9 4.10 14.44 -4.57
C ALA A 9 4.30 13.43 -3.43
N PHE A 10 3.27 13.17 -2.63
CA PHE A 10 3.30 12.15 -1.60
C PHE A 10 3.44 10.74 -2.22
N LEU A 11 2.66 10.42 -3.27
CA LEU A 11 2.76 9.11 -3.94
C LEU A 11 4.15 8.91 -4.58
N ALA A 12 4.73 9.96 -5.16
CA ALA A 12 6.08 9.93 -5.68
C ALA A 12 7.12 9.69 -4.56
N HIS A 13 6.94 10.31 -3.40
CA HIS A 13 7.79 10.08 -2.23
C HIS A 13 7.69 8.63 -1.72
N VAL A 14 6.49 8.06 -1.66
CA VAL A 14 6.30 6.65 -1.29
C VAL A 14 7.00 5.73 -2.29
N ALA A 15 6.82 5.96 -3.59
CA ALA A 15 7.50 5.17 -4.63
C ALA A 15 9.04 5.27 -4.50
N ALA A 16 9.59 6.46 -4.28
CA ALA A 16 11.03 6.64 -4.05
C ALA A 16 11.52 5.89 -2.79
N THR A 17 10.72 5.90 -1.72
CA THR A 17 11.03 5.18 -0.47
C THR A 17 11.03 3.67 -0.68
N VAL A 18 10.07 3.14 -1.43
CA VAL A 18 10.03 1.73 -1.82
C VAL A 18 11.26 1.36 -2.66
N ARG A 19 11.63 2.17 -3.66
CA ARG A 19 12.84 1.92 -4.48
C ARG A 19 14.10 1.87 -3.62
N ARG A 20 14.22 2.78 -2.64
CA ARG A 20 15.33 2.80 -1.70
C ARG A 20 15.35 1.54 -0.83
N ALA A 21 14.19 1.11 -0.29
CA ALA A 21 14.09 -0.12 0.48
C ALA A 21 14.51 -1.35 -0.34
N VAL A 22 14.14 -1.40 -1.63
CA VAL A 22 14.59 -2.44 -2.56
C VAL A 22 16.10 -2.37 -2.82
N ALA A 23 16.70 -1.20 -2.90
CA ALA A 23 18.14 -1.07 -3.14
C ALA A 23 19.00 -1.39 -1.90
N GLU A 24 18.52 -1.04 -0.71
CA GLU A 24 19.36 -1.00 0.50
C GLU A 24 19.18 -2.17 1.47
N ARG A 25 18.05 -2.87 1.40
CA ARG A 25 17.74 -4.01 2.27
C ARG A 25 17.78 -5.29 1.47
N ASP A 26 17.89 -6.43 2.12
CA ASP A 26 17.61 -7.74 1.50
C ASP A 26 16.17 -8.14 1.77
N GLY A 27 15.61 -9.03 0.94
CA GLY A 27 14.25 -9.54 1.10
C GLY A 27 13.13 -8.64 0.56
N ASP A 28 11.90 -9.07 0.78
CA ASP A 28 10.71 -8.46 0.18
C ASP A 28 10.30 -7.17 0.91
N VAL A 29 9.65 -6.29 0.17
CA VAL A 29 9.14 -5.02 0.68
C VAL A 29 7.62 -5.06 0.69
N LEU A 30 7.02 -4.72 1.83
CA LEU A 30 5.57 -4.51 1.96
C LEU A 30 5.29 -3.01 2.07
N CYS A 31 4.39 -2.48 1.26
CA CYS A 31 4.01 -1.07 1.30
C CYS A 31 2.51 -0.92 1.49
N PHE A 32 2.10 -0.14 2.49
CA PHE A 32 0.70 0.15 2.77
C PHE A 32 0.28 1.49 2.16
N LEU A 33 -0.85 1.47 1.46
CA LEU A 33 -1.43 2.61 0.75
C LEU A 33 -2.92 2.79 1.09
N PRO A 34 -3.47 4.01 0.97
CA PRO A 34 -4.85 4.31 1.37
C PRO A 34 -5.92 3.54 0.59
N GLY A 35 -5.63 3.12 -0.64
CA GLY A 35 -6.61 2.52 -1.52
C GLY A 35 -6.06 2.07 -2.87
N VAL A 36 -6.94 1.43 -3.65
CA VAL A 36 -6.59 0.81 -4.95
C VAL A 36 -6.08 1.83 -5.97
N GLY A 37 -6.63 3.05 -5.96
CA GLY A 37 -6.18 4.12 -6.85
C GLY A 37 -4.77 4.60 -6.54
N GLU A 38 -4.37 4.61 -5.26
CA GLU A 38 -3.00 4.92 -4.85
C GLU A 38 -2.05 3.76 -5.16
N ILE A 39 -2.47 2.52 -4.91
CA ILE A 39 -1.74 1.29 -5.29
C ILE A 39 -1.41 1.28 -6.78
N SER A 40 -2.39 1.58 -7.63
CA SER A 40 -2.20 1.60 -9.09
C SER A 40 -1.21 2.67 -9.53
N ARG A 41 -1.28 3.87 -8.93
CA ARG A 41 -0.35 4.97 -9.24
C ARG A 41 1.08 4.66 -8.80
N VAL A 42 1.25 4.16 -7.58
CA VAL A 42 2.57 3.78 -7.07
C VAL A 42 3.15 2.63 -7.89
N ALA A 43 2.37 1.59 -8.21
CA ALA A 43 2.83 0.51 -9.08
C ALA A 43 3.36 1.01 -10.43
N GLY A 44 2.66 1.96 -11.06
CA GLY A 44 3.12 2.60 -12.31
C GLY A 44 4.45 3.34 -12.16
N MET A 45 4.75 3.90 -10.98
CA MET A 45 6.02 4.59 -10.69
C MET A 45 7.16 3.61 -10.34
N LEU A 46 6.83 2.36 -10.03
CA LEU A 46 7.79 1.32 -9.65
C LEU A 46 8.29 0.48 -10.84
N GLY A 47 7.92 0.86 -12.08
CA GLY A 47 8.43 0.23 -13.29
C GLY A 47 9.96 0.20 -13.36
N GLY A 48 10.51 -0.90 -13.87
CA GLY A 48 11.95 -1.10 -14.03
C GLY A 48 12.69 -1.47 -12.73
N LEU A 49 11.98 -1.73 -11.63
CA LEU A 49 12.60 -2.34 -10.45
C LEU A 49 13.03 -3.79 -10.75
N PRO A 50 14.17 -4.25 -10.21
CA PRO A 50 14.57 -5.66 -10.26
C PRO A 50 13.79 -6.49 -9.22
N ALA A 51 12.47 -6.30 -9.16
CA ALA A 51 11.56 -6.95 -8.24
C ALA A 51 10.16 -7.06 -8.86
N ASP A 52 9.43 -8.10 -8.50
CA ASP A 52 8.06 -8.32 -8.96
C ASP A 52 7.10 -7.48 -8.09
N VAL A 53 6.28 -6.63 -8.74
CA VAL A 53 5.37 -5.71 -8.05
C VAL A 53 3.98 -6.32 -7.99
N LEU A 54 3.55 -6.72 -6.79
CA LEU A 54 2.27 -7.38 -6.53
C LEU A 54 1.31 -6.42 -5.84
N GLN A 55 0.04 -6.44 -6.24
CA GLN A 55 -1.00 -5.55 -5.73
C GLN A 55 -2.05 -6.34 -4.95
N ILE A 56 -2.19 -6.09 -3.65
CA ILE A 56 -3.14 -6.78 -2.77
C ILE A 56 -4.18 -5.79 -2.23
N HIS A 57 -5.43 -6.04 -2.53
CA HIS A 57 -6.58 -5.29 -2.03
C HIS A 57 -7.80 -6.21 -1.99
N GLY A 58 -8.91 -5.77 -1.38
CA GLY A 58 -10.11 -6.60 -1.19
C GLY A 58 -10.81 -7.10 -2.47
N GLN A 59 -10.32 -6.74 -3.66
CA GLN A 59 -10.80 -7.23 -4.96
C GLN A 59 -9.68 -7.90 -5.78
N ALA A 60 -8.50 -8.12 -5.18
CA ALA A 60 -7.39 -8.77 -5.85
C ALA A 60 -7.75 -10.24 -6.15
N PRO A 61 -7.46 -10.75 -7.36
CA PRO A 61 -7.71 -12.15 -7.69
C PRO A 61 -7.02 -13.07 -6.69
N ARG A 62 -7.65 -14.21 -6.39
CA ARG A 62 -7.11 -15.19 -5.44
C ARG A 62 -5.70 -15.66 -5.83
N ALA A 63 -5.43 -15.78 -7.13
CA ALA A 63 -4.09 -16.11 -7.64
C ALA A 63 -3.00 -15.11 -7.16
N VAL A 64 -3.29 -13.81 -7.10
CA VAL A 64 -2.33 -12.80 -6.63
C VAL A 64 -2.13 -12.91 -5.12
N GLN A 65 -3.19 -13.22 -4.38
CA GLN A 65 -3.08 -13.48 -2.94
C GLN A 65 -2.21 -14.72 -2.67
N ASP A 66 -2.46 -15.80 -3.41
CA ASP A 66 -1.68 -17.03 -3.32
C ASP A 66 -0.21 -16.79 -3.70
N GLU A 67 0.06 -15.98 -4.73
CA GLU A 67 1.42 -15.60 -5.15
C GLU A 67 2.18 -14.80 -4.08
N VAL A 68 1.48 -13.90 -3.37
CA VAL A 68 2.06 -13.17 -2.24
C VAL A 68 2.41 -14.10 -1.07
N LEU A 69 1.62 -15.15 -0.84
CA LEU A 69 1.85 -16.12 0.23
C LEU A 69 2.85 -17.21 -0.16
N ALA A 70 3.04 -17.46 -1.46
CA ALA A 70 3.98 -18.47 -1.95
C ALA A 70 5.44 -18.07 -1.65
N PRO A 71 6.34 -19.04 -1.39
CA PRO A 71 7.77 -18.77 -1.39
C PRO A 71 8.21 -18.29 -2.78
N SER A 72 9.05 -17.25 -2.83
CA SER A 72 9.64 -16.74 -4.07
C SER A 72 11.16 -16.66 -3.96
N SER A 73 11.86 -17.02 -5.04
CA SER A 73 13.29 -16.78 -5.19
C SER A 73 13.59 -15.39 -5.78
N ARG A 74 12.59 -14.76 -6.40
CA ARG A 74 12.66 -13.39 -6.90
C ARG A 74 12.16 -12.43 -5.84
N ARG A 75 12.80 -11.28 -5.78
CA ARG A 75 12.46 -10.21 -4.87
C ARG A 75 11.08 -9.63 -5.21
N ARG A 76 10.26 -9.37 -4.21
CA ARG A 76 8.90 -8.85 -4.37
C ARG A 76 8.71 -7.51 -3.67
N VAL A 77 7.85 -6.69 -4.27
CA VAL A 77 7.27 -5.50 -3.67
C VAL A 77 5.77 -5.70 -3.62
N VAL A 78 5.23 -5.89 -2.42
CA VAL A 78 3.79 -6.08 -2.20
C VAL A 78 3.18 -4.74 -1.82
N LEU A 79 2.27 -4.23 -2.65
CA LEU A 79 1.50 -3.02 -2.41
C LEU A 79 0.13 -3.42 -1.86
N ALA A 80 -0.10 -3.14 -0.59
CA ALA A 80 -1.33 -3.50 0.12
C ALA A 80 -2.13 -2.26 0.51
N THR A 81 -3.45 -2.39 0.65
CA THR A 81 -4.24 -1.35 1.32
C THR A 81 -4.00 -1.38 2.82
N SER A 82 -3.99 -0.23 3.52
CA SER A 82 -3.88 -0.19 5.00
C SER A 82 -4.97 -0.98 5.72
N VAL A 83 -6.14 -1.20 5.09
CA VAL A 83 -7.19 -2.09 5.62
C VAL A 83 -6.74 -3.55 5.73
N ALA A 84 -5.74 -3.96 4.94
CA ALA A 84 -5.17 -5.31 4.96
C ALA A 84 -3.97 -5.45 5.92
N GLU A 85 -3.59 -4.39 6.64
CA GLU A 85 -2.40 -4.36 7.50
C GLU A 85 -2.45 -5.41 8.62
N SER A 86 -3.60 -5.52 9.30
CA SER A 86 -3.73 -6.38 10.47
C SER A 86 -3.83 -7.88 10.16
N SER A 87 -3.98 -8.26 8.88
CA SER A 87 -4.24 -9.66 8.49
C SER A 87 -3.22 -10.24 7.51
N LEU A 88 -2.28 -9.44 7.00
CA LEU A 88 -1.37 -9.89 5.94
C LEU A 88 0.01 -10.28 6.49
N THR A 89 0.24 -11.59 6.63
CA THR A 89 1.58 -12.15 6.89
C THR A 89 2.19 -12.59 5.56
N VAL A 90 3.10 -11.77 5.00
CA VAL A 90 3.82 -12.11 3.77
C VAL A 90 5.19 -12.73 4.12
N PRO A 91 5.44 -14.00 3.77
CA PRO A 91 6.75 -14.61 3.98
C PRO A 91 7.84 -13.87 3.21
N GLY A 92 9.01 -13.69 3.84
CA GLY A 92 10.18 -13.07 3.19
C GLY A 92 10.22 -11.54 3.25
N VAL A 93 9.20 -10.88 3.80
CA VAL A 93 9.24 -9.43 4.06
C VAL A 93 10.31 -9.11 5.09
N ARG A 94 11.11 -8.09 4.78
CA ARG A 94 12.21 -7.57 5.60
C ARG A 94 12.20 -6.05 5.74
N ALA A 95 11.38 -5.37 4.95
CA ALA A 95 11.14 -3.94 5.06
C ALA A 95 9.66 -3.62 4.87
N VAL A 96 9.15 -2.70 5.67
CA VAL A 96 7.79 -2.17 5.56
C VAL A 96 7.85 -0.67 5.29
N VAL A 97 7.10 -0.21 4.29
CA VAL A 97 6.92 1.20 3.95
C VAL A 97 5.47 1.57 4.21
N ASP A 98 5.21 2.23 5.33
CA ASP A 98 3.88 2.77 5.61
C ASP A 98 3.79 4.23 5.15
N GLY A 99 2.85 4.50 4.24
CA GLY A 99 2.51 5.87 3.84
C GLY A 99 1.82 6.67 4.95
N GLY A 100 1.35 6.00 6.00
CA GLY A 100 0.74 6.63 7.16
C GLY A 100 -0.51 7.42 6.83
N LEU A 101 -1.28 7.02 5.80
CA LEU A 101 -2.52 7.66 5.39
C LEU A 101 -3.67 6.65 5.53
N ALA A 102 -4.38 6.66 6.66
CA ALA A 102 -5.56 5.83 6.88
C ALA A 102 -6.82 6.53 6.34
N ARG A 103 -7.73 5.78 5.72
CA ARG A 103 -9.07 6.28 5.35
C ARG A 103 -10.01 6.05 6.52
N GLU A 104 -10.31 7.09 7.29
CA GLU A 104 -11.28 7.02 8.39
C GLU A 104 -12.69 7.44 7.92
N PRO A 105 -13.76 6.72 8.26
CA PRO A 105 -15.13 7.19 8.06
C PRO A 105 -15.43 8.35 9.01
N ARG A 106 -15.62 9.55 8.47
CA ARG A 106 -16.23 10.69 9.16
C ARG A 106 -17.73 10.73 8.83
N THR A 107 -18.55 10.68 9.86
CA THR A 107 -19.98 11.00 9.76
C THR A 107 -20.14 12.52 9.82
N ASP A 108 -20.59 13.13 8.72
CA ASP A 108 -20.97 14.55 8.71
C ASP A 108 -22.39 14.68 9.30
N HIS A 109 -22.46 15.14 10.54
CA HIS A 109 -23.72 15.31 11.28
C HIS A 109 -24.65 16.40 10.70
N ALA A 110 -24.23 17.15 9.66
CA ALA A 110 -25.11 18.10 8.98
C ALA A 110 -25.89 17.49 7.80
N ARG A 111 -25.50 16.30 7.30
CA ARG A 111 -26.09 15.73 6.06
C ARG A 111 -26.37 14.23 6.06
N GLY A 112 -26.18 13.52 7.17
CA GLY A 112 -26.62 12.12 7.29
C GLY A 112 -25.94 11.14 6.32
N LEU A 113 -24.77 11.49 5.76
CA LEU A 113 -23.99 10.64 4.88
C LEU A 113 -22.58 10.45 5.45
N GLY A 114 -22.15 9.20 5.61
CA GLY A 114 -20.79 8.85 6.00
C GLY A 114 -19.80 9.11 4.85
N SER A 115 -18.72 9.84 5.11
CA SER A 115 -17.66 10.15 4.15
C SER A 115 -16.31 9.67 4.67
N LEU A 116 -15.60 8.87 3.88
CA LEU A 116 -14.22 8.45 4.19
C LEU A 116 -13.26 9.63 3.97
N THR A 117 -12.57 10.08 5.01
CA THR A 117 -11.54 11.13 4.97
C THR A 117 -10.16 10.47 5.08
N THR A 118 -9.20 10.88 4.24
CA THR A 118 -7.81 10.41 4.37
C THR A 118 -7.13 11.25 5.45
N VAL A 119 -6.79 10.63 6.58
CA VAL A 119 -6.09 11.24 7.70
C VAL A 119 -4.74 10.56 7.88
N ARG A 120 -3.79 11.23 8.54
CA ARG A 120 -2.55 10.55 8.93
C ARG A 120 -2.92 9.41 9.88
N ALA A 121 -2.53 8.18 9.55
CA ALA A 121 -2.60 7.05 10.45
C ALA A 121 -1.74 7.40 11.67
N SER A 122 -2.37 7.48 12.85
CA SER A 122 -1.69 7.64 14.12
C SER A 122 -0.79 6.43 14.35
N ARG A 123 0.46 6.67 14.78
CA ARG A 123 1.36 5.62 15.26
C ARG A 123 0.65 4.78 16.31
N ALA A 124 0.44 3.49 16.06
CA ALA A 124 0.14 2.55 17.12
C ALA A 124 1.41 2.39 17.99
N THR A 125 1.23 2.59 19.29
CA THR A 125 2.28 2.57 20.33
C THR A 125 2.80 1.17 20.59
#